data_AF-A0A6N6M499-F1
#
_entry.id   AF-A0A6N6M499-F1
#
_cell.length_a   1.000
_cell.length_b   1.000
_cell.length_c   1.000
_cell.angle_alpha   90.00
_cell.angle_beta   90.00
_cell.angle_gamma   90.00
#
_symmetry.space_group_name_H-M   'P 1'
#
loop_
_entity.id
_entity.type
_entity.pdbx_description
1 polymer ?
#
loop_
_entity_poly.entity_id
_entity_poly.type
_entity_poly.pdbx_seq_one_letter_code
_entity_poly.pdbx_strand_id
1 'polypeptide(L)'
;MMYFVGVEYFKMILETLTSIGTLGAVLIGGFAIYYSNKNSRREIRTHKLEEIFELSESLSINYYVFKDLYFDIEELKNRNNIEIQTYNDYYKIRDKRLTLNDKNKIQSDLIRFEVLARCYTRGYLLKELLDYKDLMHTFLEYVFVGGSLRKEIKWKDGFPNFKDFHQHQNVLREALINQINN
;
A
#
# COMPACT_ATOMS: atom_id res chain seq x y z
N MET A 1 24.53 -36.27 -65.29
CA MET A 1 23.20 -35.94 -64.76
C MET A 1 22.96 -36.44 -63.32
N MET A 2 23.70 -37.44 -62.83
CA MET A 2 23.53 -37.99 -61.46
C MET A 2 24.08 -37.10 -60.32
N TYR A 3 25.09 -36.26 -60.57
CA TYR A 3 25.69 -35.37 -59.57
C TYR A 3 24.81 -34.16 -59.19
N PHE A 4 23.87 -33.75 -60.04
CA PHE A 4 23.01 -32.58 -59.78
C PHE A 4 21.91 -32.88 -58.75
N VAL A 5 21.37 -34.10 -58.79
CA VAL A 5 20.28 -34.54 -57.89
C VAL A 5 20.75 -34.62 -56.44
N GLY A 6 21.99 -35.06 -56.19
CA GLY A 6 22.55 -35.16 -54.83
C GLY A 6 22.79 -33.82 -54.14
N VAL A 7 23.13 -32.77 -54.92
CA VAL A 7 23.35 -31.41 -54.40
C VAL A 7 22.03 -30.73 -54.04
N GLU A 8 20.98 -30.90 -54.84
CA GLU A 8 19.65 -30.40 -54.53
C GLU A 8 19.05 -31.10 -53.31
N TYR A 9 19.23 -32.43 -53.20
CA TYR A 9 18.76 -33.18 -52.03
C TYR A 9 19.47 -32.74 -50.74
N PHE A 10 20.78 -32.49 -50.80
CA PHE A 10 21.55 -31.99 -49.66
C PHE A 10 21.12 -30.57 -49.25
N LYS A 11 20.90 -29.67 -50.22
CA LYS A 11 20.36 -28.33 -49.94
C LYS A 11 18.97 -28.38 -49.30
N MET A 12 18.08 -29.23 -49.81
CA MET A 12 16.73 -29.42 -49.26
C MET A 12 16.76 -29.93 -47.82
N ILE A 13 17.64 -30.88 -47.48
CA ILE A 13 17.83 -31.36 -46.11
C ILE A 13 18.38 -30.25 -45.22
N LEU A 14 19.38 -29.49 -45.69
CA LEU A 14 19.96 -28.39 -44.93
C LEU A 14 18.95 -27.27 -44.66
N GLU A 15 18.15 -26.89 -45.65
CA GLU A 15 17.06 -25.90 -45.53
C GLU A 15 15.95 -26.37 -44.59
N THR A 16 15.65 -27.67 -44.59
CA THR A 16 14.68 -28.25 -43.64
C THR A 16 15.24 -28.20 -42.21
N LEU A 17 16.50 -28.54 -42.00
CA LEU A 17 17.16 -28.49 -40.69
C LEU A 17 17.29 -27.06 -40.16
N THR A 18 17.66 -26.09 -41.01
CA THR A 18 17.71 -24.67 -40.61
C THR A 18 16.32 -24.16 -40.27
N SER A 19 15.29 -24.50 -41.06
CA SER A 19 13.91 -24.08 -40.80
C SER A 19 13.36 -24.64 -39.48
N ILE A 20 13.63 -25.93 -39.18
CA ILE A 20 13.29 -26.55 -37.89
C ILE A 20 14.04 -25.84 -36.74
N GLY A 21 15.33 -25.54 -36.94
CA GLY A 21 16.14 -24.79 -35.97
C GLY A 21 15.59 -23.39 -35.71
N THR A 22 15.19 -22.66 -36.76
CA THR A 22 14.59 -21.33 -36.64
C THR A 22 13.25 -21.37 -35.92
N LEU A 23 12.37 -22.32 -36.24
CA LEU A 23 11.08 -22.49 -35.55
C LEU A 23 11.29 -22.83 -34.06
N GLY A 24 12.24 -23.71 -33.74
CA GLY A 24 12.61 -24.03 -32.37
C GLY A 24 13.11 -22.81 -31.59
N ALA A 25 13.98 -22.00 -32.20
CA ALA A 25 14.50 -20.77 -31.59
C ALA A 25 13.40 -19.73 -31.31
N VAL A 26 12.44 -19.56 -32.23
CA VAL A 26 11.29 -18.65 -32.06
C VAL A 26 10.40 -19.09 -30.90
N LEU A 27 10.12 -20.40 -30.78
CA LEU A 27 9.33 -20.93 -29.67
C LEU A 27 10.03 -20.70 -28.33
N ILE A 28 11.33 -21.02 -28.22
CA ILE A 28 12.12 -20.79 -27.00
C ILE A 28 12.15 -19.29 -26.66
N GLY A 29 12.36 -18.42 -27.64
CA GLY A 29 12.32 -16.96 -27.45
C GLY A 29 10.96 -16.48 -26.96
N GLY A 30 9.87 -16.99 -27.53
CA GLY A 30 8.50 -16.71 -27.10
C GLY A 30 8.23 -17.14 -25.65
N PHE A 31 8.66 -18.36 -25.28
CA PHE A 31 8.58 -18.84 -23.91
C PHE A 31 9.42 -17.98 -22.95
N ALA A 32 10.66 -17.64 -23.31
CA ALA A 32 11.52 -16.80 -22.50
C ALA A 32 10.93 -15.40 -22.25
N ILE A 33 10.38 -14.76 -23.28
CA ILE A 33 9.70 -13.46 -23.17
C ILE A 33 8.45 -13.59 -22.28
N TYR A 34 7.67 -14.65 -22.45
CA TYR A 34 6.48 -14.90 -21.63
C TYR A 34 6.86 -15.06 -20.14
N TYR A 35 7.86 -15.90 -19.83
CA TYR A 35 8.32 -16.11 -18.46
C TYR A 35 8.97 -14.85 -17.88
N SER A 36 9.76 -14.12 -18.66
CA SER A 36 10.38 -12.86 -18.25
C SER A 36 9.31 -11.80 -17.90
N ASN A 37 8.30 -11.63 -18.76
CA ASN A 37 7.18 -10.73 -18.50
C ASN A 37 6.36 -11.16 -17.27
N LYS A 38 6.13 -12.45 -17.10
CA LYS A 38 5.42 -12.98 -15.93
C LYS A 38 6.22 -12.72 -14.65
N ASN A 39 7.53 -12.93 -14.68
CA ASN A 39 8.41 -12.70 -13.53
C ASN A 39 8.47 -11.20 -13.17
N SER A 40 8.67 -10.34 -14.16
CA SER A 40 8.66 -8.87 -13.97
C SER A 40 7.34 -8.37 -13.39
N ARG A 41 6.19 -8.87 -13.87
CA ARG A 41 4.88 -8.51 -13.30
C ARG A 41 4.74 -8.95 -11.85
N ARG A 42 5.27 -10.12 -11.48
CA ARG A 42 5.25 -10.62 -10.11
C ARG A 42 6.13 -9.77 -9.21
N GLU A 43 7.34 -9.45 -9.65
CA GLU A 43 8.28 -8.57 -8.94
C GLU A 43 7.69 -7.17 -8.71
N ILE A 44 7.09 -6.55 -9.74
CA ILE A 44 6.39 -5.27 -9.59
C ILE A 44 5.27 -5.38 -8.55
N ARG A 45 4.47 -6.45 -8.59
CA ARG A 45 3.40 -6.64 -7.62
C ARG A 45 3.95 -6.78 -6.20
N THR A 46 4.98 -7.60 -6.01
CA THR A 46 5.65 -7.80 -4.72
C THR A 46 6.16 -6.47 -4.16
N HIS A 47 6.93 -5.72 -4.95
CA HIS A 47 7.44 -4.41 -4.53
C HIS A 47 6.32 -3.42 -4.18
N LYS A 48 5.18 -3.47 -4.89
CA LYS A 48 4.02 -2.61 -4.57
C LYS A 48 3.29 -3.05 -3.30
N LEU A 49 3.30 -4.34 -2.96
CA LEU A 49 2.77 -4.84 -1.69
C LEU A 49 3.70 -4.49 -0.52
N GLU A 50 5.02 -4.55 -0.73
CA GLU A 50 6.03 -4.08 0.23
C GLU A 50 5.87 -2.57 0.50
N GLU A 51 5.66 -1.77 -0.56
CA GLU A 51 5.39 -0.33 -0.41
C GLU A 51 4.12 -0.06 0.41
N ILE A 52 3.04 -0.85 0.23
CA ILE A 52 1.84 -0.76 1.08
C ILE A 52 2.18 -1.10 2.53
N PHE A 53 2.98 -2.15 2.75
CA PHE A 53 3.40 -2.55 4.09
C PHE A 53 4.20 -1.44 4.79
N GLU A 54 5.21 -0.88 4.14
CA GLU A 54 6.01 0.23 4.66
C GLU A 54 5.16 1.46 4.98
N LEU A 55 4.22 1.82 4.10
CA LEU A 55 3.29 2.92 4.34
C LEU A 55 2.40 2.65 5.56
N SER A 56 1.92 1.42 5.75
CA SER A 56 1.12 1.07 6.93
C SER A 56 1.89 1.22 8.24
N GLU A 57 3.16 0.83 8.27
CA GLU A 57 4.03 0.97 9.44
C GLU A 57 4.38 2.45 9.69
N SER A 58 4.65 3.22 8.63
CA SER A 58 4.91 4.65 8.76
C SER A 58 3.69 5.41 9.29
N LEU A 59 2.50 5.10 8.77
CA LEU A 59 1.24 5.67 9.24
C LEU A 59 0.94 5.27 10.68
N SER A 60 1.23 4.03 11.09
CA SER A 60 0.94 3.56 12.44
C SER A 60 1.71 4.32 13.53
N ILE A 61 2.93 4.80 13.24
CA ILE A 61 3.69 5.63 14.18
C ILE A 61 2.91 6.93 14.49
N ASN A 62 2.28 7.52 13.48
CA ASN A 62 1.52 8.75 13.64
C ASN A 62 0.24 8.53 14.46
N TYR A 63 -0.29 7.30 14.53
CA TYR A 63 -1.45 6.97 15.37
C TYR A 63 -1.23 7.32 16.83
N TYR A 64 -0.03 7.06 17.37
CA TYR A 64 0.28 7.36 18.76
C TYR A 64 0.22 8.86 19.03
N VAL A 65 0.82 9.66 18.14
CA VAL A 65 0.75 11.12 18.21
C VAL A 65 -0.69 11.61 18.13
N PHE A 66 -1.51 11.01 17.24
CA PHE A 66 -2.92 11.37 17.12
C PHE A 66 -3.70 11.03 18.39
N LYS A 67 -3.38 9.91 19.04
CA LYS A 67 -4.05 9.48 20.28
C LYS A 67 -3.72 10.39 21.45
N ASP A 68 -2.50 10.88 21.55
CA ASP A 68 -2.14 11.87 22.57
C ASP A 68 -2.88 13.19 22.33
N LEU A 69 -2.89 13.69 21.08
CA LEU A 69 -3.62 14.91 20.72
C LEU A 69 -5.14 14.77 20.87
N TYR A 70 -5.67 13.55 20.71
CA TYR A 70 -7.07 13.25 21.00
C TYR A 70 -7.40 13.51 22.46
N PHE A 71 -6.54 13.05 23.38
CA PHE A 71 -6.75 13.31 24.80
C PHE A 71 -6.68 14.80 25.10
N ASP A 72 -5.75 15.54 24.47
CA ASP A 72 -5.69 17.02 24.59
C ASP A 72 -7.02 17.69 24.12
N ILE A 73 -7.64 17.20 23.05
CA ILE A 73 -8.95 17.69 22.57
C ILE A 73 -10.07 17.32 23.55
N GLU A 74 -10.08 16.10 24.08
CA GLU A 74 -11.09 15.69 25.06
C GLU A 74 -10.95 16.49 26.37
N GLU A 75 -9.73 16.82 26.77
CA GLU A 75 -9.45 17.70 27.90
C GLU A 75 -9.99 19.13 27.69
N LEU A 76 -9.88 19.68 26.47
CA LEU A 76 -10.46 20.97 26.11
C LEU A 76 -11.99 21.00 26.27
N LYS A 77 -12.66 19.85 26.10
CA LYS A 77 -14.11 19.72 26.34
C LYS A 77 -14.45 19.69 27.84
N ASN A 78 -13.49 19.39 28.71
CA ASN A 78 -13.68 19.36 30.15
C ASN A 78 -13.37 20.73 30.78
N ARG A 79 -14.44 21.48 31.14
CA ARG A 79 -14.36 22.86 31.64
C ARG A 79 -13.61 23.04 32.98
N ASN A 80 -13.21 21.96 33.64
CA ASN A 80 -12.49 21.99 34.91
C ASN A 80 -10.96 21.95 34.74
N ASN A 81 -10.44 21.84 33.51
CA ASN A 81 -9.01 21.78 33.25
C ASN A 81 -8.38 23.18 33.08
N ILE A 82 -7.20 23.38 33.65
CA ILE A 82 -6.48 24.66 33.68
C ILE A 82 -5.47 24.76 32.52
N GLU A 83 -4.94 23.65 32.01
CA GLU A 83 -3.83 23.66 31.03
C GLU A 83 -4.26 24.02 29.60
N ILE A 84 -5.42 23.53 29.13
CA ILE A 84 -5.93 23.78 27.78
C ILE A 84 -7.33 24.41 27.90
N GLN A 85 -7.40 25.74 27.80
CA GLN A 85 -8.66 26.48 27.95
C GLN A 85 -9.31 26.86 26.62
N THR A 86 -8.52 26.95 25.55
CA THR A 86 -9.01 27.39 24.24
C THR A 86 -8.51 26.52 23.10
N TYR A 87 -9.24 26.52 21.98
CA TYR A 87 -8.77 25.88 20.74
C TYR A 87 -7.44 26.45 20.24
N ASN A 88 -7.15 27.72 20.55
CA ASN A 88 -5.87 28.34 20.20
C ASN A 88 -4.70 27.73 21.01
N ASP A 89 -4.92 27.38 22.27
CA ASP A 89 -3.92 26.69 23.10
C ASP A 89 -3.68 25.28 22.58
N TYR A 90 -4.77 24.57 22.23
CA TYR A 90 -4.68 23.28 21.56
C TYR A 90 -3.87 23.36 20.25
N TYR A 91 -4.13 24.33 19.38
CA TYR A 91 -3.39 24.46 18.12
C TYR A 91 -1.90 24.70 18.33
N LYS A 92 -1.50 25.45 19.36
CA LYS A 92 -0.08 25.61 19.73
C LYS A 92 0.56 24.31 20.18
N ILE A 93 -0.17 23.45 20.90
CA ILE A 93 0.31 22.12 21.32
C ILE A 93 0.43 21.20 20.11
N ARG A 94 -0.63 21.14 19.30
CA ARG A 94 -0.68 20.38 18.05
C ARG A 94 0.49 20.73 17.14
N ASP A 95 0.68 22.01 16.84
CA ASP A 95 1.69 22.44 15.86
C ASP A 95 3.13 22.20 16.32
N LYS A 96 3.37 22.00 17.62
CA LYS A 96 4.66 21.54 18.16
C LYS A 96 4.91 20.05 17.95
N ARG A 97 3.86 19.23 17.99
CA ARG A 97 3.94 17.76 17.87
C ARG A 97 3.72 17.27 16.43
N LEU A 98 2.94 18.01 15.65
CA LEU A 98 2.44 17.63 14.34
C LEU A 98 2.28 18.88 13.47
N THR A 99 3.31 19.18 12.69
CA THR A 99 3.38 20.40 11.88
C THR A 99 2.49 20.31 10.63
N LEU A 100 2.31 21.44 9.94
CA LEU A 100 1.63 21.45 8.64
C LEU A 100 2.34 20.60 7.59
N ASN A 101 3.67 20.52 7.63
CA ASN A 101 4.42 19.65 6.73
C ASN A 101 4.16 18.17 7.03
N ASP A 102 4.08 17.80 8.31
CA ASP A 102 3.73 16.43 8.72
C ASP A 102 2.33 16.07 8.23
N LYS A 103 1.36 16.99 8.38
CA LYS A 103 0.01 16.82 7.82
C LYS A 103 0.04 16.49 6.33
N ASN A 104 0.73 17.33 5.56
CA ASN A 104 0.77 17.20 4.10
C ASN A 104 1.43 15.89 3.68
N LYS A 105 2.50 15.49 4.38
CA LYS A 105 3.17 14.20 4.17
C LYS A 105 2.22 13.04 4.47
N ILE A 106 1.59 13.01 5.65
CA ILE A 106 0.66 11.96 6.05
C ILE A 106 -0.52 11.88 5.08
N GLN A 107 -1.06 13.01 4.62
CA GLN A 107 -2.12 13.03 3.61
C GLN A 107 -1.65 12.42 2.28
N SER A 108 -0.44 12.78 1.82
CA SER A 108 0.16 12.19 0.63
C SER A 108 0.34 10.67 0.79
N ASP A 109 0.84 10.22 1.93
CA ASP A 109 1.05 8.81 2.24
C ASP A 109 -0.28 8.03 2.28
N LEU A 110 -1.33 8.60 2.87
CA LEU A 110 -2.69 8.02 2.87
C LEU A 110 -3.28 7.91 1.45
N ILE A 111 -3.05 8.91 0.59
CA ILE A 111 -3.48 8.86 -0.82
C ILE A 111 -2.72 7.77 -1.57
N ARG A 112 -1.39 7.74 -1.40
CA ARG A 112 -0.52 6.73 -2.04
C ARG A 112 -0.92 5.33 -1.62
N PHE A 113 -1.16 5.13 -0.32
CA PHE A 113 -1.63 3.88 0.26
C PHE A 113 -2.95 3.42 -0.35
N GLU A 114 -3.95 4.31 -0.44
CA GLU A 114 -5.24 3.98 -1.06
C GLU A 114 -5.11 3.58 -2.53
N VAL A 115 -4.33 4.34 -3.31
CA VAL A 115 -4.10 4.05 -4.72
C VAL A 115 -3.45 2.67 -4.89
N LEU A 116 -2.40 2.38 -4.13
CA LEU A 116 -1.72 1.10 -4.18
C LEU A 116 -2.65 -0.05 -3.77
N ALA A 117 -3.39 0.11 -2.66
CA ALA A 117 -4.34 -0.89 -2.20
C ALA A 117 -5.35 -1.24 -3.29
N ARG A 118 -5.98 -0.23 -3.91
CA ARG A 118 -6.97 -0.43 -4.98
C ARG A 118 -6.40 -1.08 -6.24
N CYS A 119 -5.14 -0.77 -6.59
CA CYS A 119 -4.52 -1.29 -7.81
C CYS A 119 -3.97 -2.71 -7.65
N TYR A 120 -3.43 -3.05 -6.48
CA TYR A 120 -2.62 -4.26 -6.29
C TYR A 120 -3.22 -5.29 -5.32
N THR A 121 -4.34 -4.97 -4.66
CA THR A 121 -5.03 -5.87 -3.74
C THR A 121 -6.51 -6.01 -4.09
N ARG A 122 -7.17 -7.05 -3.56
CA ARG A 122 -8.59 -7.36 -3.82
C ARG A 122 -9.22 -8.06 -2.62
N GLY A 123 -10.54 -8.17 -2.63
CA GLY A 123 -11.30 -8.97 -1.66
C GLY A 123 -11.11 -8.46 -0.22
N TYR A 124 -10.88 -9.41 0.69
CA TYR A 124 -10.72 -9.13 2.12
C TYR A 124 -9.57 -8.15 2.40
N LEU A 125 -8.38 -8.38 1.82
CA LEU A 125 -7.23 -7.51 2.06
C LEU A 125 -7.50 -6.06 1.62
N LEU A 126 -8.12 -5.87 0.46
CA LEU A 126 -8.48 -4.52 0.01
C LEU A 126 -9.41 -3.82 1.00
N LYS A 127 -10.40 -4.54 1.54
CA LYS A 127 -11.32 -3.98 2.53
C LYS A 127 -10.59 -3.53 3.79
N GLU A 128 -9.77 -4.39 4.38
CA GLU A 128 -9.01 -4.08 5.60
C GLU A 128 -8.06 -2.89 5.40
N LEU A 129 -7.38 -2.83 4.25
CA LEU A 129 -6.51 -1.68 3.91
C LEU A 129 -7.33 -0.38 3.83
N LEU A 130 -8.49 -0.40 3.15
CA LEU A 130 -9.31 0.81 3.03
C LEU A 130 -9.93 1.24 4.36
N ASP A 131 -10.32 0.28 5.22
CA ASP A 131 -10.82 0.55 6.57
C ASP A 131 -9.72 1.15 7.45
N TYR A 132 -8.50 0.61 7.40
CA TYR A 132 -7.32 1.20 8.06
C TYR A 132 -7.05 2.64 7.57
N LYS A 133 -7.07 2.87 6.26
CA LYS A 133 -6.87 4.20 5.68
C LYS A 133 -7.95 5.18 6.15
N ASP A 134 -9.20 4.75 6.20
CA ASP A 134 -10.31 5.59 6.65
C ASP A 134 -10.22 5.95 8.13
N LEU A 135 -9.78 5.00 8.97
CA LEU A 135 -9.46 5.26 10.38
C LEU A 135 -8.39 6.35 10.49
N MET A 136 -7.23 6.15 9.86
CA MET A 136 -6.11 7.08 9.94
C MET A 136 -6.45 8.47 9.40
N HIS A 137 -7.18 8.53 8.29
CA HIS A 137 -7.63 9.79 7.69
C HIS A 137 -8.62 10.53 8.59
N THR A 138 -9.62 9.84 9.12
CA THR A 138 -10.61 10.43 10.02
C THR A 138 -9.95 10.94 11.30
N PHE A 139 -8.94 10.20 11.79
CA PHE A 139 -8.21 10.61 12.97
C PHE A 139 -7.35 11.85 12.71
N LEU A 140 -6.63 11.89 11.58
CA LEU A 140 -5.87 13.05 11.14
C LEU A 140 -6.75 14.31 11.04
N GLU A 141 -7.93 14.20 10.40
CA GLU A 141 -8.88 15.31 10.31
C GLU A 141 -9.32 15.77 11.70
N TYR A 142 -9.66 14.82 12.58
CA TYR A 142 -10.10 15.12 13.94
C TYR A 142 -9.05 15.93 14.71
N VAL A 143 -7.78 15.49 14.70
CA VAL A 143 -6.71 16.20 15.41
C VAL A 143 -6.39 17.54 14.76
N PHE A 144 -6.44 17.67 13.44
CA PHE A 144 -6.14 18.96 12.82
C PHE A 144 -7.25 20.00 12.97
N VAL A 145 -8.51 19.58 13.03
CA VAL A 145 -9.64 20.50 13.07
C VAL A 145 -10.18 20.68 14.50
N GLY A 146 -9.79 19.81 15.45
CA GLY A 146 -10.37 19.77 16.80
C GLY A 146 -11.76 19.13 16.83
N GLY A 147 -12.10 18.34 15.80
CA GLY A 147 -13.40 17.70 15.59
C GLY A 147 -13.51 17.07 14.19
N SER A 148 -14.42 16.12 14.00
CA SER A 148 -14.70 15.53 12.68
C SER A 148 -16.11 14.96 12.61
N LEU A 149 -16.89 15.34 11.59
CA LEU A 149 -18.20 14.75 11.33
C LEU A 149 -18.10 13.23 11.06
N ARG A 150 -17.02 12.79 10.39
CA ARG A 150 -16.78 11.36 10.15
C ARG A 150 -16.58 10.58 11.43
N LYS A 151 -15.86 11.15 12.41
CA LYS A 151 -15.72 10.56 13.75
C LYS A 151 -17.10 10.38 14.39
N GLU A 152 -17.97 11.38 14.31
CA GLU A 152 -19.32 11.30 14.88
C GLU A 152 -20.24 10.30 14.17
N ILE A 153 -19.91 9.86 12.95
CA ILE A 153 -20.68 8.86 12.21
C ILE A 153 -20.13 7.46 12.45
N LYS A 154 -18.82 7.25 12.25
CA LYS A 154 -18.17 5.92 12.25
C LYS A 154 -17.52 5.54 13.58
N TRP A 155 -17.14 6.50 14.40
CA TRP A 155 -16.31 6.30 15.60
C TRP A 155 -16.93 7.00 16.81
N LYS A 156 -18.25 6.83 16.99
CA LYS A 156 -19.04 7.50 18.05
C LYS A 156 -18.49 7.22 19.45
N ASP A 157 -18.12 5.97 19.69
CA ASP A 157 -17.56 5.49 20.95
C ASP A 157 -16.07 5.83 21.14
N GLY A 158 -15.51 6.60 20.21
CA GLY A 158 -14.12 7.01 20.18
C GLY A 158 -13.27 6.18 19.20
N PHE A 159 -12.03 6.65 19.00
CA PHE A 159 -11.04 5.91 18.23
C PHE A 159 -10.52 4.70 19.03
N PRO A 160 -10.07 3.63 18.35
CA PRO A 160 -9.51 2.45 19.01
C PRO A 160 -8.46 2.79 20.08
N ASN A 161 -8.35 1.97 21.12
CA ASN A 161 -7.23 2.07 22.04
C ASN A 161 -5.96 1.50 21.39
N PHE A 162 -4.80 1.66 22.05
CA PHE A 162 -3.52 1.18 21.52
C PHE A 162 -3.50 -0.33 21.27
N LYS A 163 -4.13 -1.12 22.14
CA LYS A 163 -4.19 -2.58 22.01
C LYS A 163 -5.01 -2.99 20.79
N ASP A 164 -6.20 -2.43 20.63
CA ASP A 164 -7.11 -2.73 19.52
C ASP A 164 -6.49 -2.27 18.19
N PHE A 165 -5.86 -1.09 18.17
CA PHE A 165 -5.14 -0.61 17.00
C PHE A 165 -3.97 -1.52 16.63
N HIS A 166 -3.15 -1.91 17.61
CA HIS A 166 -2.02 -2.82 17.38
C HIS A 166 -2.50 -4.19 16.88
N GLN A 167 -3.61 -4.70 17.41
CA GLN A 167 -4.22 -5.94 16.91
C GLN A 167 -4.67 -5.79 15.45
N HIS A 168 -5.33 -4.68 15.11
CA HIS A 168 -5.74 -4.39 13.74
C HIS A 168 -4.53 -4.31 12.79
N GLN A 169 -3.46 -3.63 13.22
CA GLN A 169 -2.20 -3.54 12.46
C GLN A 169 -1.56 -4.90 12.25
N ASN A 170 -1.54 -5.77 13.27
CA ASN A 170 -1.00 -7.13 13.14
C ASN A 170 -1.77 -7.97 12.12
N VAL A 171 -3.10 -7.91 12.13
CA VAL A 171 -3.94 -8.62 11.16
C VAL A 171 -3.62 -8.15 9.74
N LEU A 172 -3.47 -6.83 9.55
CA LEU A 172 -3.14 -6.23 8.25
C LEU A 172 -1.72 -6.62 7.79
N ARG A 173 -0.76 -6.64 8.71
CA ARG A 173 0.62 -7.12 8.48
C ARG A 173 0.65 -8.58 8.03
N GLU A 174 -0.01 -9.46 8.75
CA GLU A 174 -0.06 -10.89 8.40
C GLU A 174 -0.73 -11.11 7.04
N ALA A 175 -1.82 -10.38 6.76
CA ALA A 175 -2.51 -10.47 5.48
C ALA A 175 -1.63 -9.99 4.30
N LEU A 176 -0.83 -8.93 4.49
CA LEU A 176 0.13 -8.46 3.48
C LEU A 176 1.29 -9.42 3.27
N ILE A 177 1.91 -9.91 4.35
CA ILE A 177 3.01 -10.89 4.27
C ILE A 177 2.56 -12.16 3.55
N ASN A 178 1.35 -12.65 3.85
CA ASN A 178 0.79 -13.81 3.17
C ASN A 178 0.59 -13.55 1.66
N GLN A 179 0.28 -12.33 1.24
CA GLN A 179 0.16 -12.00 -0.19
C GLN A 179 1.51 -11.79 -0.87
N ILE A 180 2.53 -11.34 -0.14
CA ILE A 180 3.90 -11.16 -0.65
C ILE A 180 4.55 -12.53 -0.93
N ASN A 181 4.35 -13.49 -0.02
CA ASN A 181 4.94 -14.82 -0.11
C ASN A 181 4.23 -15.78 -1.08
N ASN A 182 3.04 -15.42 -1.56
CA ASN A 182 2.23 -16.21 -2.52
C ASN A 182 2.42 -15.72 -3.96
#